data_AF-A0A835AYS1-F1
#
_entry.id   AF-A0A835AYS1-F1
#
_cell.length_a   1.000
_cell.length_b   1.000
_cell.length_c   1.000
_cell.angle_alpha   90.00
_cell.angle_beta   90.00
_cell.angle_gamma   90.00
#
_symmetry.space_group_name_H-M   'P 1'
#
loop_
_entity.id
_entity.type
_entity.pdbx_description
1 polymer ?
#
loop_
_entity_poly.entity_id
_entity_poly.type
_entity_poly.pdbx_seq_one_letter_code
_entity_poly.pdbx_strand_id
1 'polypeptide(L)'
;MADEVRFTDNKGQRQRKFTRRTTTLFSMASDLSEEFGAHVAVVAVSPAGEPRAYGAPTMESFLRTYLPAAAPVSPGAETAEAAAARVVEMERETEETKALVESEWVGLAAACGKIRAAQTNAGVRNWWEVDVEALEEDELPVFIRALEMLRADVQRRIDGMISARATIPWLEKMQK
;
A
#
# COMPACT_ATOMS: atom_id res chain seq x y z
N MET A 1 -16.98 -2.28 -33.25
CA MET A 1 -16.50 -1.70 -34.53
C MET A 1 -15.09 -1.20 -34.29
N ALA A 2 -14.07 -1.91 -34.80
CA ALA A 2 -12.70 -1.43 -34.71
C ALA A 2 -12.53 -0.27 -35.71
N ASP A 3 -12.06 0.88 -35.24
CA ASP A 3 -11.71 2.00 -36.12
C ASP A 3 -10.64 1.54 -37.11
N GLU A 4 -10.84 1.82 -38.40
CA GLU A 4 -9.85 1.51 -39.43
C GLU A 4 -8.54 2.29 -39.17
N VAL A 5 -7.39 1.62 -39.32
CA VAL A 5 -6.08 2.24 -39.11
C VAL A 5 -5.75 3.13 -40.30
N ARG A 6 -6.27 4.35 -40.29
CA ARG A 6 -6.02 5.39 -41.30
C ARG A 6 -5.44 6.65 -40.68
N PHE A 7 -4.66 7.37 -41.48
CA PHE A 7 -4.14 8.67 -41.09
C PHE A 7 -5.29 9.68 -40.90
N THR A 8 -5.27 10.42 -39.80
CA THR A 8 -6.29 11.44 -39.50
C THR A 8 -5.80 12.81 -39.97
N ASP A 9 -6.43 13.37 -41.00
CA ASP A 9 -5.98 14.64 -41.58
C ASP A 9 -6.24 15.84 -40.65
N ASN A 10 -7.39 15.88 -39.98
CA ASN A 10 -7.73 16.95 -39.03
C ASN A 10 -6.73 17.02 -37.86
N LYS A 11 -6.01 18.15 -37.76
CA LYS A 11 -4.96 18.40 -36.74
C LYS A 11 -5.46 18.24 -35.31
N GLY A 12 -6.62 18.81 -34.97
CA GLY A 12 -7.19 18.73 -33.62
C GLY A 12 -7.61 17.31 -33.23
N GLN A 13 -8.23 16.59 -34.16
CA GLN A 13 -8.58 15.19 -33.94
C GLN A 13 -7.32 14.30 -33.85
N ARG A 14 -6.32 14.57 -34.68
CA ARG A 14 -5.03 13.86 -34.67
C ARG A 14 -4.34 14.03 -33.32
N GLN A 15 -4.26 15.25 -32.80
CA GLN A 15 -3.63 15.51 -31.49
C GLN A 15 -4.36 14.78 -30.36
N ARG A 16 -5.71 14.85 -30.31
CA ARG A 16 -6.50 14.15 -29.30
C ARG A 16 -6.32 12.63 -29.36
N LYS A 17 -6.31 12.05 -30.57
CA LYS A 17 -6.04 10.62 -30.78
C LYS A 17 -4.62 10.25 -30.36
N PHE A 18 -3.62 11.07 -30.71
CA PHE A 18 -2.22 10.86 -30.30
C PHE A 18 -2.09 10.82 -28.77
N THR A 19 -2.61 11.83 -28.07
CA THR A 19 -2.55 11.87 -26.61
C THR A 19 -3.22 10.65 -25.99
N ARG A 20 -4.45 10.33 -26.41
CA ARG A 20 -5.19 9.17 -25.86
C ARG A 20 -4.46 7.86 -26.13
N ARG A 21 -4.05 7.62 -27.38
CA ARG A 21 -3.38 6.37 -27.78
C ARG A 21 -2.03 6.21 -27.10
N THR A 22 -1.25 7.29 -26.98
CA THR A 22 0.06 7.26 -26.29
C THR A 22 -0.10 6.94 -24.81
N THR A 23 -1.09 7.55 -24.13
CA THR A 23 -1.39 7.21 -22.73
C THR A 23 -1.79 5.75 -22.57
N THR A 24 -2.66 5.23 -23.44
CA THR A 24 -3.04 3.81 -23.40
C THR A 24 -1.84 2.89 -23.66
N LEU A 25 -0.96 3.24 -24.61
CA LEU A 25 0.25 2.45 -24.87
C LEU A 25 1.22 2.44 -23.68
N PHE A 26 1.37 3.58 -22.98
CA PHE A 26 2.19 3.63 -21.77
C PHE A 26 1.60 2.81 -20.63
N SER A 27 0.27 2.81 -20.47
CA SER A 27 -0.41 1.92 -19.52
C SER A 27 -0.12 0.46 -19.84
N MET A 28 -0.33 0.03 -21.10
CA MET A 28 -0.07 -1.34 -21.52
C MET A 28 1.41 -1.74 -21.33
N ALA A 29 2.34 -0.81 -21.56
CA ALA A 29 3.76 -1.07 -21.33
C ALA A 29 4.09 -1.20 -19.83
N SER A 30 3.42 -0.44 -18.95
CA SER A 30 3.52 -0.61 -17.50
C SER A 30 2.95 -1.94 -17.05
N ASP A 31 1.75 -2.28 -17.50
CA ASP A 31 1.10 -3.54 -17.17
C ASP A 31 1.99 -4.73 -17.59
N LEU A 32 2.57 -4.70 -18.79
CA LEU A 32 3.49 -5.73 -19.26
C LEU A 32 4.78 -5.80 -18.42
N SER A 33 5.32 -4.67 -18.01
CA SER A 33 6.52 -4.64 -17.18
C SER A 33 6.25 -5.14 -15.77
N GLU A 34 5.11 -4.79 -15.18
CA GLU A 34 4.72 -5.17 -13.81
C GLU A 34 4.29 -6.63 -13.73
N GLU A 35 3.47 -7.10 -14.68
CA GLU A 35 2.90 -8.46 -14.63
C GLU A 35 3.91 -9.53 -15.08
N PHE A 36 4.80 -9.21 -16.02
CA PHE A 36 5.72 -10.17 -16.62
C PHE A 36 7.20 -9.85 -16.42
N GLY A 37 7.54 -8.79 -15.68
CA GLY A 37 8.94 -8.35 -15.52
C GLY A 37 9.60 -7.93 -16.83
N ALA A 38 8.81 -7.54 -17.84
CA ALA A 38 9.32 -7.28 -19.18
C ALA A 38 10.07 -5.94 -19.26
N HIS A 39 11.27 -5.95 -19.84
CA HIS A 39 12.02 -4.75 -20.19
C HIS A 39 11.41 -4.07 -21.43
N VAL A 40 10.61 -3.03 -21.23
CA VAL A 40 9.88 -2.33 -22.31
C VAL A 40 10.23 -0.85 -22.33
N ALA A 41 10.47 -0.31 -23.54
CA ALA A 41 10.59 1.12 -23.78
C ALA A 41 9.71 1.54 -24.97
N VAL A 42 8.96 2.64 -24.80
CA VAL A 42 8.08 3.20 -25.82
C VAL A 42 8.41 4.67 -26.00
N VAL A 43 8.71 5.08 -27.22
CA VAL A 43 8.92 6.48 -27.61
C VAL A 43 7.86 6.89 -28.62
N ALA A 44 7.12 7.95 -28.31
CA ALA A 44 6.10 8.51 -29.16
C ALA A 44 6.42 9.99 -29.43
N VAL A 45 6.61 10.34 -30.70
CA VAL A 45 6.85 11.73 -31.12
C VAL A 45 5.54 12.33 -31.60
N SER A 46 5.13 13.42 -30.97
CA SER A 46 3.90 14.11 -31.38
C SER A 46 4.07 14.77 -32.76
N PRO A 47 2.96 15.08 -33.46
CA PRO A 47 3.04 15.85 -34.71
C PRO A 47 3.72 17.23 -34.57
N ALA A 48 3.78 17.77 -33.34
CA ALA A 48 4.48 19.02 -33.03
C ALA A 48 6.00 18.82 -32.82
N GLY A 49 6.49 17.59 -32.90
CA GLY A 49 7.90 17.25 -32.68
C GLY A 49 8.27 17.00 -31.22
N GLU A 50 7.34 17.16 -30.28
CA GLU A 50 7.60 16.90 -28.85
C GLU A 50 7.63 15.39 -28.57
N PRO A 51 8.77 14.84 -28.11
CA PRO A 51 8.89 13.43 -27.75
C PRO A 51 8.27 13.16 -26.38
N ARG A 52 7.59 12.03 -26.25
CA ARG A 52 7.13 11.45 -24.99
C ARG A 52 7.67 10.03 -24.90
N ALA A 53 8.16 9.67 -23.72
CA ALA A 53 8.86 8.41 -23.51
C ALA A 53 8.34 7.71 -22.26
N TYR A 54 8.27 6.39 -22.32
CA TYR A 54 8.10 5.50 -21.19
C TYR A 54 9.19 4.42 -21.26
N GLY A 55 9.75 4.03 -20.12
CA GLY A 55 10.70 2.93 -20.05
C GLY A 55 10.74 2.32 -18.66
N ALA A 56 10.71 0.99 -18.60
CA ALA A 56 10.80 0.22 -17.37
C ALA A 56 11.98 -0.78 -17.43
N PRO A 57 12.82 -0.89 -16.38
CA PRO A 57 12.75 -0.15 -15.10
C PRO A 57 13.11 1.33 -15.24
N THR A 58 13.88 1.72 -16.26
CA THR A 58 14.11 3.14 -16.61
C THR A 58 14.47 3.26 -18.09
N MET A 59 14.02 4.34 -18.76
CA MET A 59 14.39 4.64 -20.15
C MET A 59 15.92 4.68 -20.35
N GLU A 60 16.66 5.25 -19.41
CA GLU A 60 18.13 5.32 -19.46
C GLU A 60 18.79 3.94 -19.47
N SER A 61 18.24 2.98 -18.72
CA SER A 61 18.76 1.63 -18.73
C SER A 61 18.54 0.96 -20.09
N PHE A 62 17.38 1.18 -20.71
CA PHE A 62 17.11 0.67 -22.05
C PHE A 62 18.07 1.26 -23.09
N LEU A 63 18.32 2.57 -23.02
CA LEU A 63 19.29 3.25 -23.89
C LEU A 63 20.71 2.71 -23.71
N ARG A 64 21.13 2.39 -22.48
CA ARG A 64 22.45 1.79 -22.24
C ARG A 64 22.58 0.39 -22.84
N THR A 65 21.54 -0.43 -22.71
CA THR A 65 21.54 -1.80 -23.22
C THR A 65 21.52 -1.84 -24.75
N TYR A 66 20.69 -1.02 -25.39
CA TYR A 66 20.42 -1.11 -26.83
C TYR A 66 21.09 -0.01 -27.69
N LEU A 67 21.51 1.09 -27.07
CA LEU A 67 22.18 2.24 -27.73
C LEU A 67 23.41 2.71 -26.90
N PRO A 68 24.40 1.84 -26.65
CA PRO A 68 25.51 2.11 -25.74
C PRO A 68 26.36 3.32 -26.16
N ALA A 69 26.38 3.68 -27.45
CA ALA A 69 27.09 4.85 -27.96
C ALA A 69 26.41 6.20 -27.66
N ALA A 70 25.14 6.21 -27.28
CA ALA A 70 24.34 7.42 -27.05
C ALA A 70 24.05 7.69 -25.56
N ALA A 71 24.41 6.77 -24.67
CA ALA A 71 24.13 6.90 -23.24
C ALA A 71 25.21 7.74 -22.53
N PRO A 72 24.84 8.78 -21.75
CA PRO A 72 25.78 9.41 -20.84
C PRO A 72 26.21 8.37 -19.79
N VAL A 73 27.50 8.05 -19.80
CA VAL A 73 28.14 7.17 -18.82
C VAL A 73 28.24 7.93 -17.50
N SER A 74 27.13 8.06 -16.77
CA SER A 74 27.16 8.55 -15.40
C SER A 74 27.70 7.43 -14.51
N PRO A 75 28.86 7.61 -13.85
CA PRO A 75 29.44 6.60 -12.97
C PRO A 75 28.54 6.48 -11.73
N GLY A 76 27.84 5.35 -11.61
CA GLY A 76 26.96 5.07 -10.47
C GLY A 76 25.48 4.84 -10.81
N ALA A 77 25.07 4.99 -12.07
CA ALA A 77 23.72 4.61 -12.48
C ALA A 77 23.61 3.08 -12.60
N GLU A 78 22.75 2.52 -11.77
CA GLU A 78 22.40 1.11 -11.66
C GLU A 78 21.91 0.52 -12.99
N THR A 79 22.28 -0.73 -13.29
CA THR A 79 21.81 -1.44 -14.49
C THR A 79 20.40 -1.97 -14.29
N ALA A 80 19.63 -2.13 -15.37
CA ALA A 80 18.31 -2.78 -15.34
C ALA A 80 18.35 -4.14 -14.63
N GLU A 81 19.38 -4.96 -14.86
CA GLU A 81 19.48 -6.26 -14.18
C GLU A 81 19.68 -6.10 -12.66
N ALA A 82 20.46 -5.10 -12.21
CA ALA A 82 20.65 -4.83 -10.80
C ALA A 82 19.36 -4.29 -10.15
N ALA A 83 18.61 -3.45 -10.86
CA ALA A 83 17.34 -2.93 -10.41
C ALA A 83 16.28 -4.05 -10.31
N ALA A 84 16.20 -4.91 -11.33
CA ALA A 84 15.32 -6.07 -11.33
C ALA A 84 15.66 -7.05 -10.21
N ALA A 85 16.94 -7.31 -9.96
CA ALA A 85 17.37 -8.18 -8.86
C ALA A 85 16.98 -7.61 -7.49
N ARG A 86 17.05 -6.28 -7.30
CA ARG A 86 16.60 -5.64 -6.06
C ARG A 86 15.09 -5.70 -5.87
N VAL A 87 14.31 -5.58 -6.94
CA VAL A 87 12.84 -5.71 -6.88
C VAL A 87 12.47 -7.14 -6.46
N VAL A 88 13.08 -8.16 -7.08
CA VAL A 88 12.84 -9.56 -6.71
C VAL A 88 13.22 -9.84 -5.25
N GLU A 89 14.33 -9.27 -4.78
CA GLU A 89 14.74 -9.42 -3.38
C GLU A 89 13.76 -8.74 -2.43
N MET A 90 13.32 -7.52 -2.75
CA MET A 90 12.30 -6.81 -1.98
C MET A 90 10.97 -7.58 -1.95
N GLU A 91 10.56 -8.16 -3.07
CA GLU A 91 9.35 -9.01 -3.13
C GLU A 91 9.49 -10.21 -2.19
N ARG A 92 10.64 -10.90 -2.21
CA ARG A 92 10.92 -12.01 -1.28
C ARG A 92 10.83 -11.56 0.18
N GLU A 93 11.48 -10.46 0.55
CA GLU A 93 11.40 -9.90 1.90
C GLU A 93 9.96 -9.54 2.29
N THR A 94 9.17 -8.99 1.36
CA THR A 94 7.75 -8.68 1.62
C THR A 94 6.91 -9.93 1.84
N GLU A 95 7.13 -10.99 1.07
CA GLU A 95 6.41 -12.25 1.28
C GLU A 95 6.82 -12.93 2.60
N GLU A 96 8.09 -12.87 2.97
CA GLU A 96 8.57 -13.38 4.26
C GLU A 96 7.97 -12.62 5.45
N THR A 97 7.94 -11.29 5.38
CA THR A 97 7.31 -10.48 6.41
C THR A 97 5.80 -10.71 6.50
N LYS A 98 5.11 -10.89 5.37
CA LYS A 98 3.68 -11.27 5.36
C LYS A 98 3.46 -12.63 6.03
N ALA A 99 4.26 -13.64 5.70
CA ALA A 99 4.15 -14.97 6.30
C ALA A 99 4.37 -14.94 7.82
N LEU A 100 5.35 -14.15 8.30
CA LEU A 100 5.57 -13.94 9.73
C LEU A 100 4.35 -13.27 10.39
N VAL A 101 3.82 -12.20 9.79
CA VAL A 101 2.63 -11.50 10.30
C VAL A 101 1.42 -12.43 10.34
N GLU A 102 1.20 -13.26 9.32
CA GLU A 102 0.11 -14.25 9.31
C GLU A 102 0.27 -15.27 10.45
N SER A 103 1.48 -15.78 10.69
CA SER A 103 1.73 -16.72 11.78
C SER A 103 1.46 -16.10 13.16
N GLU A 104 1.85 -14.84 13.36
CA GLU A 104 1.56 -14.07 14.58
C GLU A 104 0.05 -13.87 14.76
N TRP A 105 -0.68 -13.51 13.68
CA TRP A 105 -2.13 -13.38 13.72
C TRP A 105 -2.84 -14.68 14.11
N VAL A 106 -2.35 -15.83 13.62
CA VAL A 106 -2.86 -17.15 14.02
C VAL A 106 -2.65 -17.40 15.51
N GLY A 107 -1.46 -17.09 16.03
CA GLY A 107 -1.16 -17.19 17.48
C GLY A 107 -2.07 -16.31 18.33
N LEU A 108 -2.22 -15.04 17.95
CA LEU A 108 -3.12 -14.10 18.64
C LEU A 108 -4.58 -14.58 18.62
N ALA A 109 -5.05 -15.09 17.48
CA ALA A 109 -6.41 -15.61 17.35
C ALA A 109 -6.64 -16.84 18.24
N ALA A 110 -5.66 -17.75 18.32
CA ALA A 110 -5.71 -18.91 19.19
C ALA A 110 -5.78 -18.50 20.68
N ALA A 111 -4.92 -17.58 21.12
CA ALA A 111 -4.93 -17.04 22.48
C ALA A 111 -6.26 -16.33 22.81
N CYS A 112 -6.79 -15.52 21.89
CA CYS A 112 -8.12 -14.90 22.04
C CYS A 112 -9.22 -15.96 22.18
N GLY A 113 -9.12 -17.05 21.42
CA GLY A 113 -10.05 -18.18 21.49
C GLY A 113 -10.04 -18.85 22.87
N LYS A 114 -8.85 -19.09 23.43
CA LYS A 114 -8.69 -19.66 24.78
C LYS A 114 -9.22 -18.72 25.86
N ILE A 115 -8.96 -17.40 25.78
CA ILE A 115 -9.53 -16.41 26.71
C ILE A 115 -11.07 -16.44 26.66
N ARG A 116 -11.69 -16.53 25.47
CA ARG A 116 -13.15 -16.67 25.34
C ARG A 116 -13.67 -17.99 25.88
N ALA A 117 -12.90 -19.07 25.77
CA ALA A 117 -13.26 -20.34 26.38
C ALA A 117 -13.23 -20.23 27.91
N ALA A 118 -12.18 -19.63 28.48
CA ALA A 118 -12.09 -19.34 29.91
C ALA A 118 -13.26 -18.44 30.39
N GLN A 119 -13.63 -17.43 29.61
CA GLN A 119 -14.80 -16.59 29.85
C GLN A 119 -16.09 -17.41 29.95
N THR A 120 -16.29 -18.33 29.00
CA THR A 120 -17.46 -19.21 28.96
C THR A 120 -17.49 -20.16 30.16
N ASN A 121 -16.33 -20.75 30.49
CA ASN A 121 -16.17 -21.69 31.60
C ASN A 121 -16.38 -21.02 32.97
N ALA A 122 -15.94 -19.78 33.13
CA ALA A 122 -16.13 -18.99 34.35
C ALA A 122 -17.53 -18.38 34.46
N GLY A 123 -18.34 -18.43 33.40
CA GLY A 123 -19.69 -17.85 33.38
C GLY A 123 -19.71 -16.32 33.50
N VAL A 124 -18.60 -15.66 33.18
CA VAL A 124 -18.47 -14.19 33.28
C VAL A 124 -18.94 -13.51 31.99
N ARG A 125 -19.59 -12.35 32.14
CA ARG A 125 -20.22 -11.68 31.01
C ARG A 125 -19.20 -11.03 30.09
N ASN A 126 -18.14 -10.48 30.67
CA ASN A 126 -17.15 -9.72 29.93
C ASN A 126 -15.82 -10.45 29.89
N TRP A 127 -15.11 -10.37 28.76
CA TRP A 127 -13.82 -11.05 28.59
C TRP A 127 -12.75 -10.54 29.57
N TRP A 128 -12.81 -9.28 30.00
CA TRP A 128 -11.86 -8.68 30.95
C TRP A 128 -12.15 -9.05 32.42
N GLU A 129 -13.23 -9.78 32.70
CA GLU A 129 -13.58 -10.30 34.04
C GLU A 129 -13.06 -11.73 34.25
N VAL A 130 -12.39 -12.31 33.25
CA VAL A 130 -11.76 -13.63 33.36
C VAL A 130 -10.66 -13.59 34.43
N ASP A 131 -10.66 -14.60 35.30
CA ASP A 131 -9.61 -14.77 36.30
C ASP A 131 -8.26 -15.02 35.61
N VAL A 132 -7.24 -14.27 36.01
CA VAL A 132 -5.89 -14.35 35.44
C VAL A 132 -5.27 -15.72 35.75
N GLU A 133 -5.61 -16.31 36.90
CA GLU A 133 -5.14 -17.64 37.29
C GLU A 133 -5.74 -18.77 36.41
N ALA A 134 -6.77 -18.46 35.61
CA ALA A 134 -7.36 -19.39 34.65
C ALA A 134 -6.74 -19.28 33.23
N LEU A 135 -5.75 -18.40 33.04
CA LEU A 135 -5.05 -18.20 31.76
C LEU A 135 -3.65 -18.85 31.82
N GLU A 136 -3.22 -19.42 30.69
CA GLU A 136 -1.88 -19.96 30.50
C GLU A 136 -0.91 -18.87 30.01
N GLU A 137 0.40 -19.16 30.04
CA GLU A 137 1.49 -18.23 29.72
C GLU A 137 1.31 -17.56 28.34
N ASP A 138 0.83 -18.31 27.35
CA ASP A 138 0.64 -17.82 25.98
C ASP A 138 -0.52 -16.81 25.85
N GLU A 139 -1.50 -16.84 26.76
CA GLU A 139 -2.65 -15.92 26.71
C GLU A 139 -2.40 -14.61 27.46
N LEU A 140 -1.50 -14.61 28.43
CA LEU A 140 -1.24 -13.44 29.29
C LEU A 140 -0.81 -12.20 28.50
N PRO A 141 0.13 -12.26 27.53
CA PRO A 141 0.51 -11.09 26.74
C PRO A 141 -0.66 -10.50 25.95
N VAL A 142 -1.51 -11.37 25.39
CA VAL A 142 -2.70 -10.98 24.63
C VAL A 142 -3.73 -10.32 25.54
N PHE A 143 -3.93 -10.89 26.74
CA PHE A 143 -4.84 -10.36 27.74
C PHE A 143 -4.39 -8.99 28.25
N ILE A 144 -3.12 -8.83 28.61
CA ILE A 144 -2.53 -7.54 29.04
C ILE A 144 -2.73 -6.49 27.95
N ARG A 145 -2.37 -6.80 26.71
CA ARG A 145 -2.49 -5.86 25.59
C ARG A 145 -3.94 -5.44 25.37
N ALA A 146 -4.88 -6.36 25.47
CA ALA A 146 -6.29 -6.07 25.36
C ALA A 146 -6.79 -5.15 26.49
N LEU A 147 -6.33 -5.36 27.73
CA LEU A 147 -6.64 -4.49 28.88
C LEU A 147 -6.06 -3.08 28.71
N GLU A 148 -4.84 -2.96 28.19
CA GLU A 148 -4.23 -1.66 27.88
C GLU A 148 -5.04 -0.89 26.83
N MET A 149 -5.48 -1.59 25.76
CA MET A 149 -6.33 -1.01 24.74
C MET A 149 -7.68 -0.57 25.31
N LEU A 150 -8.31 -1.41 26.13
CA LEU A 150 -9.56 -1.07 26.81
C LEU A 150 -9.40 0.17 27.70
N ARG A 151 -8.31 0.25 28.46
CA ARG A 151 -7.98 1.42 29.28
C ARG A 151 -7.82 2.68 28.42
N ALA A 152 -7.09 2.59 27.30
CA ALA A 152 -6.89 3.71 26.40
C ALA A 152 -8.20 4.19 25.77
N ASP A 153 -9.08 3.27 25.40
CA ASP A 153 -10.39 3.58 24.81
C ASP A 153 -11.33 4.24 25.82
N VAL A 154 -11.37 3.73 27.05
CA VAL A 154 -12.13 4.35 28.15
C VAL A 154 -11.61 5.76 28.44
N GLN A 155 -10.29 5.94 28.51
CA GLN A 155 -9.69 7.26 28.74
C GLN A 155 -10.07 8.24 27.62
N ARG A 156 -9.94 7.84 26.35
CA ARG A 156 -10.30 8.67 25.20
C ARG A 156 -11.77 9.12 25.25
N ARG A 157 -12.66 8.23 25.70
CA ARG A 157 -14.08 8.56 25.84
C ARG A 157 -14.33 9.56 26.97
N ILE A 158 -13.66 9.39 28.11
CA ILE A 158 -13.71 10.34 29.23
C ILE A 158 -13.22 11.72 28.76
N ASP A 159 -12.08 11.78 28.10
CA ASP A 159 -11.50 13.03 27.60
C ASP A 159 -12.45 13.72 26.61
N GLY A 160 -13.08 12.94 25.72
CA GLY A 160 -14.11 13.43 24.80
C GLY A 160 -15.33 14.03 25.54
N MET A 161 -15.79 13.40 26.61
CA MET A 161 -16.90 13.92 27.43
C MET A 161 -16.52 15.21 28.17
N ILE A 162 -15.30 15.28 28.71
CA ILE A 162 -14.79 16.49 29.38
C ILE A 162 -14.69 17.64 28.37
N SER A 163 -14.12 17.39 27.20
CA SER A 163 -14.01 18.38 26.13
C SER A 163 -15.39 18.85 25.65
N ALA A 164 -16.35 17.95 25.47
CA ALA A 164 -17.72 18.31 25.07
C ALA A 164 -18.43 19.17 26.14
N ARG A 165 -18.21 18.87 27.42
CA ARG A 165 -18.78 19.63 28.54
C ARG A 165 -18.15 21.03 28.68
N ALA A 166 -16.85 21.16 28.41
CA ALA A 166 -16.14 22.44 28.42
C ALA A 166 -16.57 23.38 27.28
N THR A 167 -17.24 22.85 26.24
CA THR A 167 -17.66 23.61 25.05
C THR A 167 -19.08 24.17 25.18
N ILE A 168 -19.73 24.10 26.36
CA ILE A 168 -21.10 24.62 26.56
C ILE A 168 -21.03 26.06 27.11
N PRO A 169 -21.10 27.12 26.26
CA PRO A 169 -20.82 28.49 26.69
C PRO A 169 -22.02 29.14 27.42
N TRP A 170 -23.19 28.48 27.41
CA TRP A 170 -24.43 29.03 27.97
C TRP A 170 -24.67 28.66 29.45
N LEU A 171 -23.90 27.72 30.01
CA LEU A 171 -24.00 27.35 31.43
C LEU A 171 -23.38 28.42 32.36
N GLU A 172 -22.38 29.19 31.90
CA GLU A 172 -21.84 30.33 32.66
C GLU A 172 -22.81 31.52 32.72
N LYS A 173 -23.75 31.63 31.77
CA LYS A 173 -24.76 32.69 31.74
C LYS A 173 -25.95 32.45 32.67
N MET A 174 -26.10 31.26 33.26
CA MET A 174 -27.21 30.93 34.16
C MET A 174 -26.86 31.01 35.65
N GLN A 175 -25.62 31.40 36.00
CA GLN A 175 -25.15 31.54 37.39
C GLN A 175 -24.94 33.00 37.84
N LYS A 176 -25.38 33.99 37.03
CA LYS A 176 -25.47 35.42 37.39
C LYS A 176 -26.92 35.87 37.31
#